data_AF-L9YXU0-F1
#
_entry.id   AF-L9YXU0-F1
#
_cell.length_a   1.000
_cell.length_b   1.000
_cell.length_c   1.000
_cell.angle_alpha   90.00
_cell.angle_beta   90.00
_cell.angle_gamma   90.00
#
_symmetry.space_group_name_H-M   'P 1'
#
loop_
_entity.id
_entity.type
_entity.pdbx_description
1 polymer ?
#
loop_
_entity_poly.entity_id
_entity_poly.type
_entity_poly.pdbx_seq_one_letter_code
_entity_poly.pdbx_strand_id
1 'polypeptide(L)'
;MNSREVVVYLGAILLAFVGLLVAGFVAYVLEFNSDMVEIAMLLVFYGIALGGGHLYLALRNEGSDVPPSARWRYLAVLIILLVAGAALAVNGEQTIATIELRTIGRAVIGVTIVGYVLTEAVDGYRTVRSS
;
A
#
# COMPACT_ATOMS: atom_id res chain seq x y z
N MET A 1 2.60 -19.64 6.57
CA MET A 1 3.17 -19.24 5.29
C MET A 1 4.18 -20.28 4.91
N ASN A 2 4.15 -20.75 3.67
CA ASN A 2 5.17 -21.70 3.20
C ASN A 2 6.45 -20.97 2.74
N SER A 3 7.52 -21.74 2.50
CA SER A 3 8.83 -21.20 2.09
C SER A 3 8.77 -20.35 0.82
N ARG A 4 7.91 -20.72 -0.14
CA ARG A 4 7.76 -19.99 -1.40
C ARG A 4 7.11 -18.63 -1.21
N GLU A 5 6.08 -18.52 -0.38
CA GLU A 5 5.45 -17.23 -0.06
C GLU A 5 6.45 -16.29 0.62
N VAL A 6 7.25 -16.80 1.57
CA VAL A 6 8.30 -16.02 2.23
C VAL A 6 9.29 -15.46 1.20
N VAL A 7 9.74 -16.28 0.25
CA VAL A 7 10.64 -15.83 -0.83
C VAL A 7 10.00 -14.74 -1.68
N VAL A 8 8.71 -14.83 -2.00
CA VAL A 8 8.00 -13.80 -2.78
C VAL A 8 7.97 -12.46 -2.01
N TYR A 9 7.63 -12.48 -0.73
CA TYR A 9 7.60 -11.26 0.08
C TYR A 9 8.98 -10.65 0.27
N LEU A 10 9.99 -11.47 0.58
CA LEU A 10 11.38 -11.02 0.66
C LEU A 10 11.87 -10.45 -0.68
N GLY A 11 11.52 -11.10 -1.78
CA GLY A 11 11.84 -10.62 -3.13
C GLY A 11 11.21 -9.25 -3.42
N ALA A 12 9.95 -9.04 -3.05
CA ALA A 12 9.29 -7.74 -3.19
C ALA A 12 9.95 -6.65 -2.33
N ILE A 13 10.30 -6.96 -1.08
CA ILE A 13 10.99 -6.02 -0.19
C ILE A 13 12.37 -5.66 -0.75
N LEU A 14 13.16 -6.66 -1.16
CA LEU A 14 14.47 -6.44 -1.76
C LEU A 14 14.36 -5.62 -3.04
N LEU A 15 13.38 -5.90 -3.90
CA LEU A 15 13.12 -5.12 -5.10
C LEU A 15 12.77 -3.67 -4.77
N ALA A 16 11.97 -3.42 -3.73
CA ALA A 16 11.65 -2.07 -3.28
C ALA A 16 12.91 -1.31 -2.84
N PHE A 17 13.79 -1.94 -2.04
CA PHE A 17 15.05 -1.32 -1.61
C PHE A 17 16.01 -1.07 -2.78
N VAL A 18 16.18 -2.03 -3.68
CA VAL A 18 17.01 -1.86 -4.87
C VAL A 18 16.46 -0.72 -5.74
N GLY A 19 15.14 -0.69 -5.95
CA GLY A 19 14.48 0.39 -6.67
C GLY A 19 14.71 1.76 -6.04
N LEU A 20 14.58 1.85 -4.71
CA LEU A 20 14.83 3.09 -3.96
C LEU A 20 16.29 3.55 -4.08
N LEU A 21 17.26 2.63 -3.95
CA LEU A 21 18.69 2.96 -4.09
C LEU A 21 19.03 3.43 -5.50
N VAL A 22 18.52 2.75 -6.52
CA VAL A 22 18.72 3.14 -7.93
C VAL A 22 18.06 4.48 -8.20
N ALA A 23 16.81 4.69 -7.76
CA ALA A 23 16.09 5.94 -7.95
C ALA A 23 16.82 7.11 -7.27
N GLY A 24 17.28 6.92 -6.02
CA GLY A 24 18.04 7.92 -5.29
C GLY A 24 19.38 8.25 -5.98
N PHE A 25 20.11 7.24 -6.46
CA PHE A 25 21.34 7.45 -7.23
C PHE A 25 21.08 8.25 -8.52
N VAL A 26 20.03 7.91 -9.26
CA VAL A 26 19.64 8.62 -10.49
C VAL A 26 19.26 10.06 -10.19
N ALA A 27 18.44 10.32 -9.16
CA ALA A 27 18.07 11.68 -8.78
C ALA A 27 19.29 12.52 -8.36
N TYR A 28 20.23 11.92 -7.63
CA TYR A 28 21.48 12.57 -7.27
C TYR A 28 22.32 12.93 -8.51
N VAL A 29 22.53 11.99 -9.43
CA VAL A 29 23.34 12.21 -10.65
C VAL A 29 22.71 13.23 -11.60
N LEU A 30 21.37 13.26 -11.67
CA LEU A 30 20.62 14.19 -12.54
C LEU A 30 20.26 15.51 -11.85
N GLU A 31 20.69 15.72 -10.60
CA GLU A 31 20.36 16.88 -9.78
C GLU A 31 18.84 17.12 -9.63
N PHE A 32 18.04 16.05 -9.73
CA PHE A 32 16.59 16.08 -9.50
C PHE A 32 16.26 15.95 -8.02
N ASN A 33 16.58 17.00 -7.27
CA ASN A 33 16.30 17.08 -5.83
C ASN A 33 15.06 17.96 -5.62
N SER A 34 13.91 17.34 -5.40
CA SER A 34 12.68 18.04 -5.02
C SER A 34 11.80 17.16 -4.15
N ASP A 35 11.00 17.78 -3.28
CA ASP A 35 10.04 17.10 -2.41
C ASP A 35 9.10 16.17 -3.20
N MET A 36 8.70 16.58 -4.42
CA MET A 36 7.83 15.77 -5.28
C MET A 36 8.51 14.47 -5.72
N VAL A 37 9.81 14.53 -6.02
CA VAL A 37 10.60 13.35 -6.40
C VAL A 37 10.74 12.41 -5.20
N GLU A 38 11.00 12.93 -4.00
CA GLU A 38 11.09 12.13 -2.79
C GLU A 38 9.74 11.46 -2.44
N ILE A 39 8.64 12.21 -2.52
CA ILE A 39 7.28 11.68 -2.32
C ILE A 39 7.01 10.54 -3.32
N ALA A 40 7.31 10.75 -4.61
CA ALA A 40 7.11 9.72 -5.64
C ALA A 40 7.94 8.46 -5.36
N MET A 41 9.21 8.61 -4.98
CA MET A 41 10.07 7.49 -4.60
C MET A 41 9.51 6.70 -3.43
N LEU A 42 9.05 7.39 -2.37
CA LEU A 42 8.47 6.74 -1.20
C LEU A 42 7.16 6.01 -1.53
N LEU A 43 6.30 6.59 -2.37
CA LEU A 43 5.06 5.95 -2.81
C LEU A 43 5.33 4.65 -3.58
N VAL A 44 6.28 4.68 -4.51
CA VAL A 44 6.69 3.48 -5.26
C VAL A 44 7.32 2.45 -4.32
N PHE A 45 8.20 2.88 -3.42
CA PHE A 45 8.83 2.02 -2.43
C PHE A 45 7.78 1.29 -1.58
N TYR A 46 6.86 2.03 -0.95
CA TYR A 46 5.81 1.43 -0.11
C TYR A 46 4.84 0.58 -0.92
N GLY A 47 4.50 0.98 -2.15
CA GLY A 47 3.67 0.17 -3.05
C GLY A 47 4.28 -1.20 -3.35
N ILE A 48 5.58 -1.25 -3.64
CA ILE A 48 6.30 -2.51 -3.91
C ILE A 48 6.52 -3.29 -2.60
N ALA A 49 7.03 -2.64 -1.55
CA ALA A 49 7.40 -3.30 -0.30
C ALA A 49 6.19 -3.92 0.41
N LEU A 50 5.06 -3.20 0.45
CA LEU A 50 3.85 -3.64 1.12
C LEU A 50 2.92 -4.42 0.18
N GLY A 51 2.85 -4.03 -1.10
CA GLY A 51 1.88 -4.58 -2.06
C GLY A 51 2.44 -5.66 -2.97
N GLY A 52 3.74 -5.68 -3.27
CA GLY A 52 4.33 -6.49 -4.34
C GLY A 52 4.09 -7.99 -4.17
N GLY A 53 4.30 -8.52 -2.95
CA GLY A 53 4.03 -9.92 -2.66
C GLY A 53 2.54 -10.28 -2.73
N HIS A 54 1.67 -9.39 -2.24
CA HIS A 54 0.21 -9.57 -2.35
C HIS A 54 -0.24 -9.57 -3.81
N LEU A 55 0.24 -8.64 -4.63
CA LEU A 55 -0.08 -8.53 -6.04
C LEU A 55 0.37 -9.76 -6.82
N TYR A 56 1.62 -10.19 -6.63
CA TYR A 56 2.15 -11.39 -7.30
C TYR A 56 1.31 -12.63 -7.00
N LEU A 57 1.01 -12.88 -5.72
CA LEU A 57 0.25 -14.07 -5.30
C LEU A 57 -1.23 -13.97 -5.70
N ALA A 58 -1.83 -12.77 -5.66
CA ALA A 58 -3.21 -12.54 -6.09
C ALA A 58 -3.39 -12.80 -7.59
N LEU A 59 -2.45 -12.33 -8.42
CA LEU A 59 -2.47 -12.56 -9.87
C LEU A 59 -2.31 -14.04 -10.24
N ARG A 60 -1.61 -14.82 -9.41
CA ARG A 60 -1.47 -16.27 -9.62
C ARG A 60 -2.56 -17.11 -8.98
N ASN A 61 -3.48 -16.49 -8.26
CA ASN A 61 -4.50 -17.18 -7.47
C ASN A 61 -3.87 -18.20 -6.48
N GLU A 62 -2.72 -17.82 -5.90
CA GLU A 62 -1.92 -18.66 -5.01
C GLU A 62 -1.98 -18.15 -3.56
N GLY A 63 -1.80 -19.06 -2.61
CA GLY A 63 -1.59 -18.73 -1.20
C GLY A 63 -2.07 -19.85 -0.28
N SER A 64 -1.29 -20.22 0.74
CA SER A 64 -1.71 -21.23 1.72
C SER A 64 -2.55 -20.64 2.85
N ASP A 65 -2.18 -19.44 3.31
CA ASP A 65 -2.75 -18.87 4.53
C ASP A 65 -3.73 -17.73 4.24
N VAL A 66 -3.49 -16.98 3.15
CA VAL A 66 -4.28 -15.81 2.79
C VAL A 66 -4.95 -16.05 1.44
N PRO A 67 -6.29 -16.07 1.39
CA PRO A 67 -7.02 -16.32 0.16
C PRO A 67 -6.83 -15.18 -0.85
N PRO A 68 -6.90 -15.46 -2.17
CA PRO A 68 -6.72 -14.44 -3.22
C PRO A 68 -7.65 -13.23 -3.09
N SER A 69 -8.90 -13.43 -2.65
CA SER A 69 -9.86 -12.36 -2.40
C SER A 69 -9.39 -11.38 -1.32
N ALA A 70 -8.83 -11.89 -0.20
CA ALA A 70 -8.27 -11.05 0.86
C ALA A 70 -7.05 -10.24 0.37
N ARG A 71 -6.24 -10.81 -0.53
CA ARG A 71 -5.12 -10.09 -1.15
C ARG A 71 -5.59 -8.91 -2.00
N TRP A 72 -6.63 -9.08 -2.80
CA TRP A 72 -7.20 -7.99 -3.60
C TRP A 72 -7.82 -6.89 -2.72
N ARG A 73 -8.49 -7.25 -1.62
CA ARG A 73 -8.97 -6.27 -0.64
C ARG A 73 -7.83 -5.48 0.01
N TYR A 74 -6.77 -6.17 0.42
CA TYR A 74 -5.57 -5.52 0.95
C TYR A 74 -4.95 -4.55 -0.07
N LEU A 75 -4.82 -4.96 -1.34
CA LEU A 75 -4.27 -4.10 -2.39
C LEU A 75 -5.14 -2.87 -2.64
N ALA A 76 -6.47 -3.00 -2.62
CA ALA A 76 -7.38 -1.87 -2.75
C ALA A 76 -7.18 -0.87 -1.61
N VAL A 77 -7.04 -1.35 -0.37
CA VAL A 77 -6.74 -0.52 0.81
C VAL A 77 -5.39 0.17 0.65
N LEU A 78 -4.34 -0.57 0.28
CA LEU A 78 -3.02 0.00 0.08
C LEU A 78 -3.04 1.12 -0.97
N ILE A 79 -3.72 0.94 -2.09
CA ILE A 79 -3.87 1.96 -3.13
C ILE A 79 -4.55 3.21 -2.57
N ILE A 80 -5.66 3.05 -1.83
CA ILE A 80 -6.35 4.19 -1.21
C ILE A 80 -5.43 4.94 -0.25
N LEU A 81 -4.67 4.22 0.59
CA LEU A 81 -3.74 4.81 1.54
C LEU A 81 -2.59 5.55 0.85
N LEU A 82 -2.04 4.99 -0.23
CA LEU A 82 -0.98 5.64 -1.00
C LEU A 82 -1.48 6.90 -1.71
N VAL A 83 -2.66 6.83 -2.34
CA VAL A 83 -3.27 7.98 -3.03
C VAL A 83 -3.66 9.08 -2.04
N ALA A 84 -4.29 8.72 -0.92
CA ALA A 84 -4.63 9.68 0.13
C ALA A 84 -3.35 10.30 0.75
N GLY A 85 -2.34 9.48 1.05
CA GLY A 85 -1.05 9.94 1.55
C GLY A 85 -0.37 10.92 0.58
N ALA A 86 -0.35 10.60 -0.71
CA ALA A 86 0.18 11.49 -1.74
C ALA A 86 -0.56 12.83 -1.81
N ALA A 87 -1.90 12.79 -1.82
CA ALA A 87 -2.72 14.00 -1.85
C ALA A 87 -2.49 14.88 -0.61
N LEU A 88 -2.32 14.27 0.57
CA LEU A 88 -2.03 14.97 1.81
C LEU A 88 -0.62 15.55 1.86
N ALA A 89 0.37 14.85 1.29
CA ALA A 89 1.75 15.33 1.23
C ALA A 89 1.88 16.55 0.32
N VAL A 90 1.14 16.58 -0.79
CA VAL A 90 1.23 17.68 -1.78
C VAL A 90 0.28 18.84 -1.46
N ASN A 91 -0.95 18.54 -1.02
CA ASN A 91 -2.04 19.53 -0.95
C ASN A 91 -2.71 19.60 0.43
N GLY A 92 -2.12 19.04 1.47
CA GLY A 92 -2.79 18.86 2.77
C GLY A 92 -3.34 20.15 3.40
N GLU A 93 -2.72 21.29 3.14
CA GLU A 93 -3.11 22.60 3.68
C GLU A 93 -4.17 23.32 2.84
N GLN A 94 -4.53 22.79 1.67
CA GLN A 94 -5.59 23.38 0.85
C GLN A 94 -6.96 23.16 1.50
N THR A 95 -7.83 24.16 1.40
CA THR A 95 -9.21 24.11 1.90
C THR A 95 -10.18 23.85 0.75
N ILE A 96 -11.06 22.88 0.92
CA ILE A 96 -12.22 22.65 0.04
C ILE A 96 -13.46 23.17 0.78
N ALA A 97 -14.08 24.21 0.23
CA ALA A 97 -15.15 24.98 0.89
C ALA A 97 -14.70 25.55 2.25
N THR A 98 -14.94 24.81 3.34
CA THR A 98 -14.59 25.20 4.72
C THR A 98 -13.74 24.16 5.45
N ILE A 99 -13.37 23.06 4.79
CA ILE A 99 -12.67 21.92 5.41
C ILE A 99 -11.30 21.74 4.75
N GLU A 100 -10.25 21.68 5.56
CA GLU A 100 -8.90 21.35 5.09
C GLU A 100 -8.84 19.95 4.49
N LEU A 101 -8.08 19.79 3.39
CA LEU A 101 -7.84 18.51 2.76
C LEU A 101 -7.19 17.52 3.73
N ARG A 102 -6.38 18.01 4.68
CA ARG A 102 -5.84 17.22 5.81
C ARG A 102 -6.92 16.53 6.62
N THR A 103 -8.00 17.24 6.95
CA THR A 103 -9.11 16.69 7.73
C THR A 103 -9.86 15.65 6.91
N ILE A 104 -10.16 15.95 5.64
CA ILE A 104 -10.83 15.02 4.71
C ILE A 104 -9.99 13.75 4.53
N GLY A 105 -8.70 13.89 4.22
CA GLY A 105 -7.81 12.75 3.97
C GLY A 105 -7.62 11.86 5.20
N ARG A 106 -7.53 12.44 6.41
CA ARG A 106 -7.52 11.67 7.66
C ARG A 106 -8.81 10.87 7.87
N ALA A 107 -9.97 11.46 7.57
CA ALA A 107 -11.24 10.77 7.64
C ALA A 107 -11.31 9.61 6.63
N VAL A 108 -10.88 9.83 5.38
CA VAL A 108 -10.79 8.78 4.36
C VAL A 108 -9.91 7.63 4.83
N ILE A 109 -8.69 7.92 5.28
CA ILE A 109 -7.75 6.91 5.80
C ILE A 109 -8.38 6.13 6.96
N GLY A 110 -8.99 6.83 7.92
CA GLY A 110 -9.64 6.21 9.08
C GLY A 110 -10.78 5.27 8.67
N VAL A 111 -11.68 5.73 7.80
CA VAL A 111 -12.80 4.93 7.29
C VAL A 111 -12.30 3.72 6.50
N THR A 112 -11.28 3.88 5.66
CA THR A 112 -10.69 2.77 4.88
C THR A 112 -10.11 1.70 5.80
N ILE A 113 -9.33 2.09 6.82
CA ILE A 113 -8.74 1.14 7.77
C ILE A 113 -9.82 0.41 8.55
N VAL A 114 -10.78 1.15 9.12
CA VAL A 114 -11.89 0.56 9.91
C VAL A 114 -12.73 -0.36 9.03
N GLY A 115 -13.09 0.07 7.82
CA GLY A 115 -13.87 -0.73 6.88
C GLY A 115 -13.16 -2.02 6.46
N TYR A 116 -11.85 -1.97 6.24
CA TYR A 116 -11.04 -3.15 5.96
C TYR A 116 -11.04 -4.14 7.12
N VAL A 117 -10.72 -3.66 8.33
CA VAL A 117 -10.68 -4.51 9.53
C VAL A 117 -12.02 -5.17 9.79
N LEU A 118 -13.12 -4.42 9.66
CA LEU A 118 -14.47 -4.97 9.83
C LEU A 118 -14.79 -6.03 8.76
N THR A 119 -14.39 -5.80 7.52
CA THR A 119 -14.61 -6.75 6.42
C THR A 119 -13.86 -8.06 6.66
N GLU A 120 -12.57 -8.00 7.01
CA GLU A 120 -11.78 -9.20 7.30
C GLU A 120 -12.26 -9.92 8.57
N ALA A 121 -12.70 -9.18 9.60
CA ALA A 121 -13.26 -9.77 10.81
C ALA A 121 -14.57 -10.52 10.54
N VAL A 122 -15.47 -9.94 9.75
CA VAL A 122 -16.74 -10.57 9.36
C VAL A 122 -16.51 -11.81 8.51
N ASP A 123 -15.60 -11.74 7.54
CA ASP A 123 -15.24 -12.89 6.70
C ASP A 123 -14.64 -14.02 7.55
N GLY A 124 -13.71 -13.70 8.45
CA GLY A 124 -13.12 -14.68 9.37
C GLY A 124 -14.17 -15.32 10.29
N TYR A 125 -15.09 -14.53 10.86
CA TYR A 125 -16.18 -15.05 11.69
C TYR A 125 -17.09 -16.02 10.92
N ARG A 126 -17.42 -15.69 9.66
CA ARG A 126 -18.26 -16.54 8.81
C ARG A 126 -17.58 -17.87 8.51
N THR A 127 -16.29 -17.86 8.20
CA THR A 127 -15.52 -19.09 7.93
C THR A 127 -15.55 -20.04 9.12
N VAL A 128 -15.30 -19.53 10.34
CA VAL A 128 -15.33 -20.35 11.57
C VAL A 128 -16.73 -20.86 11.90
N ARG A 129 -17.78 -20.08 11.61
CA ARG A 129 -19.15 -20.52 11.87
C ARG A 129 -19.63 -21.61 10.91
N SER A 130 -19.10 -21.64 9.69
CA SER A 130 -19.49 -22.60 8.64
C SER A 130 -18.69 -23.91 8.64
N SER A 131 -17.63 -24.01 9.45
CA SER A 131 -16.80 -25.21 9.63
C SER A 131 -17.33 -26.10 10.74
#